data_AF-G2G657-F1
#
_entry.id   AF-G2G657-F1
#
_cell.length_a   1.000
_cell.length_b   1.000
_cell.length_c   1.000
_cell.angle_alpha   90.00
_cell.angle_beta   90.00
_cell.angle_gamma   90.00
#
_symmetry.space_group_name_H-M   'P 1'
#
loop_
_entity.id
_entity.type
_entity.pdbx_description
1 polymer ?
#
loop_
_entity_poly.entity_id
_entity_poly.type
_entity_poly.pdbx_seq_one_letter_code
_entity_poly.pdbx_strand_id
1 'polypeptide(L)'
;MAERVDDLLERGNGWAERIRDRVTHLPPELTELVLHLGQAGTFWDWHYKVDATWKRQTKALLKTDGARELVTEAIRALAADGSLHDCTDPNVTRQDLWAKSDRTPTRDLANGFALAAGYLARGASPAELEDLVADLLTVARKNAFVLDGYYKRDDDLSGAVFTALADLSAMEALWTLHREVQPGAHSHRHLAKMVKKTATRIGVPPHQLQERTVLTHGVDADGTLRLGWIGRGAVWLNIPYEALITISDTGRVTVDWTDVDDGGTVTRTTTPFRSPTGFKTKYLSHNVDVTRRLARAIEDTLSAERRRLYALREENRLWPYAEWARYYRDHPLTGIVARALIWEYETGPGSWTAGLPHPAGCLTLDGRTHALTGTTCVRLWNPTRAKPAQVAEVRGFLAAREVHQPYDQTSHAT
;
A
#
# COMPACT_ATOMS: atom_id res chain seq x y z
N MET A 1 -35.11 -9.15 -8.25
CA MET A 1 -34.58 -8.46 -7.06
C MET A 1 -34.95 -9.31 -5.86
N ALA A 2 -34.08 -9.43 -4.87
CA ALA A 2 -34.42 -10.13 -3.62
C ALA A 2 -35.59 -9.41 -2.93
N GLU A 3 -36.58 -10.17 -2.49
CA GLU A 3 -37.74 -9.64 -1.76
C GLU A 3 -37.58 -9.81 -0.25
N ARG A 4 -36.68 -10.72 0.17
CA ARG A 4 -36.34 -10.98 1.57
C ARG A 4 -34.84 -10.87 1.81
N VAL A 5 -34.46 -10.41 3.00
CA VAL A 5 -33.04 -10.30 3.39
C VAL A 5 -32.36 -11.67 3.39
N ASP A 6 -33.08 -12.73 3.76
CA ASP A 6 -32.55 -14.11 3.70
C ASP A 6 -32.05 -14.52 2.31
N ASP A 7 -32.66 -14.01 1.24
CA ASP A 7 -32.27 -14.32 -0.14
C ASP A 7 -30.92 -13.69 -0.52
N LEU A 8 -30.45 -12.71 0.27
CA LEU A 8 -29.16 -12.07 0.11
C LEU A 8 -28.03 -12.79 0.86
N LEU A 9 -28.35 -13.81 1.69
CA LEU A 9 -27.41 -14.44 2.60
C LEU A 9 -27.22 -15.93 2.27
N GLU A 10 -26.12 -16.25 1.60
CA GLU A 10 -25.73 -17.62 1.28
C GLU A 10 -25.46 -18.43 2.56
N ARG A 11 -25.93 -19.68 2.58
CA ARG A 11 -25.65 -20.61 3.69
C ARG A 11 -24.21 -21.12 3.57
N GLY A 12 -23.49 -21.22 4.69
CA GLY A 12 -22.09 -21.65 4.71
C GLY A 12 -21.10 -20.53 4.37
N ASN A 13 -21.57 -19.31 4.04
CA ASN A 13 -20.71 -18.14 3.94
C ASN A 13 -20.51 -17.54 5.33
N GLY A 14 -19.29 -17.51 5.81
CA GLY A 14 -18.93 -17.09 7.17
C GLY A 14 -19.25 -15.64 7.45
N TRP A 15 -19.09 -14.72 6.48
CA TRP A 15 -19.54 -13.34 6.66
C TRP A 15 -21.07 -13.27 6.77
N ALA A 16 -21.80 -13.93 5.86
CA ALA A 16 -23.26 -13.96 5.88
C ALA A 16 -23.79 -14.54 7.20
N GLU A 17 -23.15 -15.60 7.72
CA GLU A 17 -23.49 -16.20 9.02
C GLU A 17 -23.27 -15.24 10.18
N ARG A 18 -22.15 -14.50 10.20
CA ARG A 18 -21.86 -13.52 11.25
C ARG A 18 -22.88 -12.38 11.31
N ILE A 19 -23.41 -11.94 10.17
CA ILE A 19 -24.36 -10.81 10.13
C ILE A 19 -25.83 -11.24 10.11
N ARG A 20 -26.12 -12.53 9.90
CA ARG A 20 -27.48 -13.04 9.61
C ARG A 20 -28.49 -12.56 10.63
N ASP A 21 -28.28 -12.89 11.90
CA ASP A 21 -29.22 -12.55 12.98
C ASP A 21 -29.46 -11.04 13.10
N ARG A 22 -28.42 -10.25 12.79
CA ARG A 22 -28.48 -8.80 12.84
C ARG A 22 -29.31 -8.20 11.70
N VAL A 23 -29.37 -8.84 10.54
CA VAL A 23 -30.07 -8.31 9.36
C VAL A 23 -31.45 -8.94 9.11
N THR A 24 -31.76 -10.09 9.70
CA THR A 24 -33.04 -10.81 9.47
C THR A 24 -34.18 -10.37 10.39
N HIS A 25 -33.88 -9.71 11.52
CA HIS A 25 -34.87 -9.28 12.52
C HIS A 25 -34.90 -7.75 12.69
N LEU A 26 -34.82 -7.04 11.57
CA LEU A 26 -34.79 -5.58 11.54
C LEU A 26 -36.19 -4.95 11.46
N PRO A 27 -36.37 -3.72 11.98
CA PRO A 27 -37.51 -2.87 11.64
C PRO A 27 -37.66 -2.70 10.11
N PRO A 28 -38.87 -2.37 9.60
CA PRO A 28 -39.12 -2.23 8.17
C PRO A 28 -38.15 -1.27 7.45
N GLU A 29 -37.80 -0.16 8.09
CA GLU A 29 -36.95 0.89 7.52
C GLU A 29 -35.50 0.43 7.36
N LEU A 30 -34.98 -0.37 8.31
CA LEU A 30 -33.65 -0.96 8.22
C LEU A 30 -33.64 -2.18 7.28
N THR A 31 -34.75 -2.90 7.19
CA THR A 31 -34.94 -3.96 6.17
C THR A 31 -34.88 -3.37 4.75
N GLU A 32 -35.54 -2.22 4.52
CA GLU A 32 -35.48 -1.50 3.24
C GLU A 32 -34.03 -1.12 2.89
N LEU A 33 -33.27 -0.62 3.87
CA LEU A 33 -31.84 -0.33 3.69
C LEU A 33 -31.07 -1.57 3.21
N VAL A 34 -31.17 -2.70 3.91
CA VAL A 34 -30.42 -3.92 3.55
C VAL A 34 -30.78 -4.42 2.15
N LEU A 35 -32.07 -4.47 1.82
CA LEU A 35 -32.55 -4.87 0.49
C LEU A 35 -32.04 -3.90 -0.60
N HIS A 36 -32.03 -2.60 -0.31
CA HIS A 36 -31.49 -1.58 -1.21
C HIS A 36 -29.97 -1.73 -1.41
N LEU A 37 -29.21 -2.01 -0.35
CA LEU A 37 -27.78 -2.25 -0.45
C LEU A 37 -27.45 -3.50 -1.28
N GLY A 38 -28.26 -4.56 -1.16
CA GLY A 38 -28.14 -5.78 -1.96
C GLY A 38 -28.28 -5.57 -3.48
N GLN A 39 -28.82 -4.43 -3.92
CA GLN A 39 -28.93 -4.09 -5.35
C GLN A 39 -27.61 -3.60 -5.97
N ALA A 40 -26.53 -3.49 -5.19
CA ALA A 40 -25.23 -3.02 -5.71
C ALA A 40 -24.76 -3.84 -6.93
N GLY A 41 -25.05 -5.14 -6.98
CA GLY A 41 -24.73 -6.01 -8.12
C GLY A 41 -25.34 -5.61 -9.46
N THR A 42 -26.38 -4.77 -9.48
CA THR A 42 -27.02 -4.31 -10.72
C THR A 42 -26.17 -3.28 -11.48
N PHE A 43 -25.26 -2.59 -10.80
CA PHE A 43 -24.43 -1.52 -11.40
C PHE A 43 -22.94 -1.61 -11.03
N TRP A 44 -22.59 -2.27 -9.93
CA TRP A 44 -21.23 -2.36 -9.44
C TRP A 44 -20.48 -3.50 -10.12
N ASP A 45 -19.54 -3.12 -10.97
CA ASP A 45 -18.68 -4.03 -11.72
C ASP A 45 -17.25 -3.46 -11.85
N TRP A 46 -16.45 -4.07 -12.71
CA TRP A 46 -15.07 -3.70 -13.02
C TRP A 46 -14.88 -2.25 -13.52
N HIS A 47 -15.94 -1.52 -13.87
CA HIS A 47 -15.88 -0.10 -14.20
C HIS A 47 -15.88 0.81 -12.97
N TYR A 48 -16.20 0.27 -11.78
CA TYR A 48 -16.21 0.97 -10.49
C TYR A 48 -17.04 2.26 -10.49
N LYS A 49 -18.23 2.20 -11.07
CA LYS A 49 -19.15 3.34 -11.18
C LYS A 49 -20.36 3.14 -10.28
N VAL A 50 -20.50 4.00 -9.28
CA VAL A 50 -21.68 4.01 -8.41
C VAL A 50 -22.87 4.63 -9.16
N ASP A 51 -24.02 3.95 -9.14
CA ASP A 51 -25.26 4.50 -9.68
C ASP A 51 -25.75 5.71 -8.86
N ALA A 52 -26.17 6.77 -9.56
CA ALA A 52 -26.54 8.04 -8.94
C ALA A 52 -27.88 7.96 -8.18
N THR A 53 -28.82 7.15 -8.67
CA THR A 53 -30.11 6.95 -8.01
C THR A 53 -29.95 6.08 -6.77
N TRP A 54 -29.20 4.98 -6.89
CA TRP A 54 -28.83 4.14 -5.75
C TRP A 54 -28.15 4.95 -4.66
N LYS A 55 -27.14 5.76 -5.01
CA LYS A 55 -26.42 6.64 -4.06
C LYS A 55 -27.35 7.61 -3.32
N ARG A 56 -28.31 8.23 -4.02
CA ARG A 56 -29.26 9.16 -3.40
C ARG A 56 -30.17 8.44 -2.40
N GLN A 57 -30.71 7.29 -2.79
CA GLN A 57 -31.57 6.48 -1.93
C GLN A 57 -30.80 5.96 -0.71
N THR A 58 -29.57 5.46 -0.88
CA THR A 58 -28.72 5.02 0.23
C THR A 58 -28.53 6.14 1.26
N LYS A 59 -28.23 7.37 0.81
CA LYS A 59 -28.09 8.52 1.72
C LYS A 59 -29.39 8.92 2.43
N ALA A 60 -30.55 8.63 1.85
CA ALA A 60 -31.83 8.88 2.48
C ALA A 60 -32.09 7.83 3.58
N LEU A 61 -31.90 6.55 3.26
CA LEU A 61 -32.11 5.42 4.17
C LEU A 61 -31.10 5.41 5.34
N LEU A 62 -29.88 5.91 5.13
CA LEU A 62 -28.88 6.06 6.21
C LEU A 62 -29.27 7.09 7.29
N LYS A 63 -30.37 7.83 7.12
CA LYS A 63 -30.89 8.73 8.16
C LYS A 63 -31.72 8.02 9.22
N THR A 64 -32.13 6.78 8.96
CA THR A 64 -32.89 5.96 9.90
C THR A 64 -32.03 5.65 11.13
N ASP A 65 -32.63 5.75 12.32
CA ASP A 65 -31.95 5.39 13.57
C ASP A 65 -31.47 3.93 13.52
N GLY A 66 -30.23 3.69 13.96
CA GLY A 66 -29.57 2.38 13.87
C GLY A 66 -28.91 2.05 12.53
N ALA A 67 -29.17 2.81 11.45
CA ALA A 67 -28.57 2.52 10.13
C ALA A 67 -27.04 2.62 10.13
N ARG A 68 -26.47 3.58 10.88
CA ARG A 68 -25.01 3.70 11.03
C ARG A 68 -24.42 2.49 11.72
N GLU A 69 -24.97 2.11 12.86
CA GLU A 69 -24.52 0.97 13.65
C GLU A 69 -24.55 -0.30 12.81
N LEU A 70 -25.66 -0.54 12.10
CA LEU A 70 -25.84 -1.67 11.19
C LEU A 70 -24.74 -1.75 10.11
N VAL A 71 -24.43 -0.63 9.44
CA VAL A 71 -23.39 -0.62 8.40
C VAL A 71 -22.00 -0.81 9.02
N THR A 72 -21.69 -0.13 10.13
CA THR A 72 -20.39 -0.28 10.79
C THR A 72 -20.17 -1.71 11.29
N GLU A 73 -21.18 -2.36 11.87
CA GLU A 73 -21.10 -3.76 12.30
C GLU A 73 -20.90 -4.72 11.12
N ALA A 74 -21.57 -4.48 9.98
CA ALA A 74 -21.38 -5.30 8.78
C ALA A 74 -19.95 -5.18 8.21
N ILE A 75 -19.36 -3.98 8.23
CA ILE A 75 -17.95 -3.76 7.84
C ILE A 75 -17.00 -4.40 8.84
N ARG A 76 -17.26 -4.25 10.14
CA ARG A 76 -16.48 -4.93 11.19
C ARG A 76 -16.53 -6.45 11.04
N ALA A 77 -17.67 -7.01 10.67
CA ALA A 77 -17.81 -8.43 10.39
C ALA A 77 -17.02 -8.89 9.15
N LEU A 78 -16.83 -8.02 8.13
CA LEU A 78 -15.91 -8.28 7.00
C LEU A 78 -14.43 -8.19 7.45
N ALA A 79 -14.13 -7.28 8.39
CA ALA A 79 -12.79 -7.07 8.91
C ALA A 79 -12.37 -8.17 9.92
N ALA A 80 -13.31 -8.76 10.65
CA ALA A 80 -13.12 -9.91 11.54
C ALA A 80 -12.66 -11.17 10.79
N ASP A 81 -12.23 -12.21 11.51
CA ASP A 81 -11.59 -13.41 10.94
C ASP A 81 -12.33 -14.02 9.73
N GLY A 82 -11.56 -14.48 8.74
CA GLY A 82 -12.07 -14.88 7.41
C GLY A 82 -12.13 -13.71 6.42
N SER A 83 -12.38 -14.01 5.14
CA SER A 83 -12.77 -13.02 4.13
C SER A 83 -14.19 -13.33 3.64
N LEU A 84 -14.76 -12.49 2.77
CA LEU A 84 -16.05 -12.79 2.12
C LEU A 84 -16.10 -14.20 1.48
N HIS A 85 -14.95 -14.74 1.09
CA HIS A 85 -14.85 -16.04 0.42
C HIS A 85 -14.42 -17.17 1.36
N ASP A 86 -14.16 -16.88 2.64
CA ASP A 86 -13.71 -17.83 3.69
C ASP A 86 -12.59 -18.79 3.26
N CYS A 87 -11.79 -18.38 2.28
CA CYS A 87 -10.77 -19.20 1.65
C CYS A 87 -9.50 -19.13 2.50
N THR A 88 -9.43 -19.90 3.58
CA THR A 88 -8.29 -19.95 4.49
C THR A 88 -7.34 -21.13 4.26
N ASP A 89 -7.64 -22.00 3.28
CA ASP A 89 -6.87 -23.23 3.05
C ASP A 89 -5.54 -22.95 2.34
N PRO A 90 -4.40 -23.37 2.94
CA PRO A 90 -3.09 -23.15 2.38
C PRO A 90 -2.80 -23.80 1.04
N ASN A 91 -3.58 -24.83 0.69
CA ASN A 91 -3.38 -25.64 -0.51
C ASN A 91 -4.13 -25.11 -1.73
N VAL A 92 -4.92 -24.04 -1.57
CA VAL A 92 -5.66 -23.43 -2.68
C VAL A 92 -4.65 -22.91 -3.70
N THR A 93 -4.84 -23.31 -4.96
CA THR A 93 -3.87 -22.99 -6.00
C THR A 93 -3.88 -21.48 -6.27
N ARG A 94 -2.73 -21.00 -6.73
CA ARG A 94 -2.57 -19.66 -7.31
C ARG A 94 -3.64 -19.34 -8.36
N GLN A 95 -4.08 -20.34 -9.14
CA GLN A 95 -5.13 -20.18 -10.15
C GLN A 95 -6.51 -19.96 -9.51
N ASP A 96 -6.86 -20.71 -8.47
CA ASP A 96 -8.15 -20.58 -7.77
C ASP A 96 -8.27 -19.25 -7.02
N LEU A 97 -7.13 -18.74 -6.53
CA LEU A 97 -7.03 -17.44 -5.87
C LEU A 97 -7.17 -16.25 -6.83
N TRP A 98 -6.87 -16.42 -8.12
CA TRP A 98 -7.13 -15.40 -9.16
C TRP A 98 -8.31 -15.70 -10.07
N ALA A 99 -8.95 -16.85 -9.91
CA ALA A 99 -10.22 -17.10 -10.56
C ALA A 99 -11.19 -15.99 -10.15
N LYS A 100 -11.89 -15.41 -11.13
CA LYS A 100 -12.92 -14.42 -10.83
C LYS A 100 -13.92 -15.04 -9.86
N SER A 101 -14.22 -14.34 -8.78
CA SER A 101 -15.29 -14.76 -7.88
C SER A 101 -16.62 -14.68 -8.61
N ASP A 102 -17.45 -15.71 -8.43
CA ASP A 102 -18.81 -15.71 -8.93
C ASP A 102 -19.58 -14.53 -8.32
N ARG A 103 -20.57 -14.03 -9.07
CA ARG A 103 -21.47 -13.01 -8.53
C ARG A 103 -22.53 -13.72 -7.71
N THR A 104 -22.62 -13.35 -6.43
CA THR A 104 -23.62 -13.88 -5.52
C THR A 104 -24.36 -12.74 -4.84
N PRO A 105 -25.62 -12.96 -4.41
CA PRO A 105 -26.37 -11.95 -3.67
C PRO A 105 -25.63 -11.46 -2.41
N THR A 106 -24.91 -12.34 -1.73
CA THR A 106 -24.08 -12.02 -0.54
C THR A 106 -22.92 -11.12 -0.89
N ARG A 107 -22.22 -11.40 -2.00
CA ARG A 107 -21.14 -10.53 -2.50
C ARG A 107 -21.66 -9.15 -2.91
N ASP A 108 -22.82 -9.10 -3.56
CA ASP A 108 -23.46 -7.83 -3.93
C ASP A 108 -23.86 -7.02 -2.68
N LEU A 109 -24.41 -7.68 -1.66
CA LEU A 109 -24.72 -7.04 -0.39
C LEU A 109 -23.46 -6.52 0.32
N ALA A 110 -22.37 -7.28 0.35
CA ALA A 110 -21.09 -6.83 0.92
C ALA A 110 -20.53 -5.58 0.21
N ASN A 111 -20.61 -5.55 -1.14
CA ASN A 111 -20.27 -4.35 -1.92
C ASN A 111 -21.16 -3.16 -1.56
N GLY A 112 -22.46 -3.39 -1.39
CA GLY A 112 -23.43 -2.39 -0.96
C GLY A 112 -23.09 -1.78 0.40
N PHE A 113 -22.80 -2.60 1.41
CA PHE A 113 -22.34 -2.15 2.72
C PHE A 113 -21.04 -1.35 2.64
N ALA A 114 -20.04 -1.84 1.90
CA ALA A 114 -18.78 -1.14 1.70
C ALA A 114 -18.98 0.26 1.09
N LEU A 115 -19.79 0.38 0.03
CA LEU A 115 -20.11 1.66 -0.59
C LEU A 115 -20.89 2.59 0.35
N ALA A 116 -21.82 2.05 1.15
CA ALA A 116 -22.63 2.82 2.10
C ALA A 116 -21.79 3.41 3.24
N ALA A 117 -20.75 2.70 3.69
CA ALA A 117 -19.81 3.17 4.71
C ALA A 117 -19.17 4.53 4.34
N GLY A 118 -18.97 4.78 3.04
CA GLY A 118 -18.48 6.05 2.49
C GLY A 118 -19.32 7.28 2.84
N TYR A 119 -20.56 7.09 3.31
CA TYR A 119 -21.50 8.16 3.62
C TYR A 119 -21.72 8.40 5.12
N LEU A 120 -21.01 7.66 5.98
CA LEU A 120 -21.20 7.72 7.44
C LEU A 120 -20.46 8.87 8.14
N ALA A 121 -19.66 9.66 7.41
CA ALA A 121 -18.92 10.81 7.97
C ALA A 121 -19.80 11.82 8.71
N ARG A 122 -21.04 12.04 8.24
CA ARG A 122 -21.91 13.06 8.82
C ARG A 122 -22.45 12.59 10.17
N GLY A 123 -22.08 13.32 11.23
CA GLY A 123 -22.58 13.10 12.59
C GLY A 123 -21.91 11.95 13.33
N ALA A 124 -20.83 11.37 12.79
CA ALA A 124 -19.97 10.45 13.50
C ALA A 124 -18.90 11.23 14.28
N SER A 125 -18.55 10.73 15.46
CA SER A 125 -17.40 11.20 16.22
C SER A 125 -16.09 10.85 15.51
N PRO A 126 -14.97 11.54 15.82
CA PRO A 126 -13.66 11.20 15.26
C PRO A 126 -13.24 9.75 15.52
N ALA A 127 -13.51 9.23 16.73
CA ALA A 127 -13.16 7.85 17.10
C ALA A 127 -13.95 6.82 16.28
N GLU A 128 -15.27 7.01 16.09
CA GLU A 128 -16.08 6.12 15.25
C GLU A 128 -15.58 6.09 13.79
N LEU A 129 -15.09 7.22 13.26
CA LEU A 129 -14.54 7.28 11.92
C LEU A 129 -13.17 6.62 11.83
N GLU A 130 -12.34 6.74 12.86
CA GLU A 130 -11.05 6.06 12.95
C GLU A 130 -11.23 4.53 12.93
N ASP A 131 -12.14 4.02 13.76
CA ASP A 131 -12.49 2.59 13.80
C ASP A 131 -13.01 2.09 12.46
N LEU A 132 -13.96 2.82 11.85
CA LEU A 132 -14.52 2.44 10.54
C LEU A 132 -13.44 2.44 9.44
N VAL A 133 -12.53 3.42 9.45
CA VAL A 133 -11.43 3.47 8.49
C VAL A 133 -10.44 2.33 8.70
N ALA A 134 -10.17 1.94 9.95
CA ALA A 134 -9.32 0.80 10.27
C ALA A 134 -9.93 -0.54 9.79
N ASP A 135 -11.24 -0.72 10.00
CA ASP A 135 -11.97 -1.89 9.52
C ASP A 135 -11.96 -1.93 7.97
N LEU A 136 -12.28 -0.81 7.31
CA LEU A 136 -12.22 -0.70 5.85
C LEU A 136 -10.82 -1.00 5.30
N LEU A 137 -9.77 -0.47 5.93
CA LEU A 137 -8.38 -0.75 5.54
C LEU A 137 -8.09 -2.25 5.59
N THR A 138 -8.54 -2.94 6.64
CA THR A 138 -8.41 -4.40 6.79
C THR A 138 -9.16 -5.14 5.68
N VAL A 139 -10.41 -4.77 5.40
CA VAL A 139 -11.22 -5.37 4.32
C VAL A 139 -10.53 -5.21 2.97
N ALA A 140 -10.03 -4.00 2.65
CA ALA A 140 -9.31 -3.77 1.41
C ALA A 140 -8.05 -4.65 1.28
N ARG A 141 -7.24 -4.75 2.34
CA ARG A 141 -6.01 -5.55 2.30
C ARG A 141 -6.28 -7.05 2.13
N LYS A 142 -7.30 -7.60 2.80
CA LYS A 142 -7.77 -8.99 2.61
C LYS A 142 -8.11 -9.27 1.15
N ASN A 143 -8.87 -8.36 0.54
CA ASN A 143 -9.43 -8.57 -0.79
C ASN A 143 -8.48 -8.13 -1.93
N ALA A 144 -7.29 -7.61 -1.62
CA ALA A 144 -6.29 -7.16 -2.59
C ALA A 144 -4.96 -7.93 -2.55
N PHE A 145 -4.87 -9.07 -1.84
CA PHE A 145 -3.65 -9.87 -1.62
C PHE A 145 -2.51 -9.15 -0.90
N VAL A 146 -2.86 -8.40 0.15
CA VAL A 146 -1.89 -7.54 0.88
C VAL A 146 -1.72 -7.97 2.35
N LEU A 147 -2.48 -8.96 2.85
CA LEU A 147 -2.31 -9.50 4.20
C LEU A 147 -1.59 -10.84 4.20
N ASP A 148 -0.93 -11.10 5.33
CA ASP A 148 -0.48 -12.43 5.73
C ASP A 148 -1.71 -13.32 5.97
N GLY A 149 -2.04 -14.15 4.99
CA GLY A 149 -3.15 -15.10 5.11
C GLY A 149 -3.70 -15.56 3.78
N TYR A 150 -4.39 -16.69 3.80
CA TYR A 150 -5.15 -17.17 2.66
C TYR A 150 -6.47 -16.41 2.67
N TYR A 151 -6.61 -15.51 1.70
CA TYR A 151 -7.85 -14.81 1.43
C TYR A 151 -8.00 -14.72 -0.08
N LYS A 152 -9.09 -15.27 -0.62
CA LYS A 152 -9.39 -15.10 -2.05
C LYS A 152 -9.58 -13.61 -2.35
N ARG A 153 -8.92 -13.13 -3.40
CA ARG A 153 -9.02 -11.74 -3.86
C ARG A 153 -10.42 -11.43 -4.40
N ASP A 154 -10.87 -10.22 -4.11
CA ASP A 154 -12.10 -9.66 -4.66
C ASP A 154 -11.86 -8.20 -5.07
N ASP A 155 -11.63 -8.01 -6.37
CA ASP A 155 -11.37 -6.69 -6.95
C ASP A 155 -12.56 -5.75 -6.86
N ASP A 156 -13.78 -6.27 -6.80
CA ASP A 156 -15.00 -5.46 -6.72
C ASP A 156 -15.18 -4.96 -5.28
N LEU A 157 -14.98 -5.83 -4.28
CA LEU A 157 -15.07 -5.44 -2.87
C LEU A 157 -13.95 -4.49 -2.46
N SER A 158 -12.69 -4.77 -2.86
CA SER A 158 -11.59 -3.81 -2.64
C SER A 158 -11.86 -2.47 -3.34
N GLY A 159 -12.38 -2.48 -4.56
CA GLY A 159 -12.78 -1.26 -5.27
C GLY A 159 -13.90 -0.47 -4.57
N ALA A 160 -14.85 -1.17 -3.94
CA ALA A 160 -15.95 -0.56 -3.19
C ALA A 160 -15.39 0.15 -1.95
N VAL A 161 -14.48 -0.51 -1.24
CA VAL A 161 -13.76 0.06 -0.10
C VAL A 161 -12.90 1.26 -0.51
N PHE A 162 -12.16 1.21 -1.63
CA PHE A 162 -11.40 2.37 -2.11
C PHE A 162 -12.30 3.58 -2.37
N THR A 163 -13.51 3.32 -2.89
CA THR A 163 -14.52 4.35 -3.12
C THR A 163 -15.06 4.91 -1.81
N ALA A 164 -15.28 4.05 -0.80
CA ALA A 164 -15.74 4.44 0.52
C ALA A 164 -14.71 5.31 1.26
N LEU A 165 -13.44 4.88 1.30
CA LEU A 165 -12.33 5.64 1.89
C LEU A 165 -12.13 6.98 1.19
N ALA A 166 -12.30 7.01 -0.14
CA ALA A 166 -12.33 8.27 -0.88
C ALA A 166 -13.50 9.14 -0.42
N ASP A 167 -14.74 8.67 -0.38
CA ASP A 167 -15.88 9.50 0.03
C ASP A 167 -15.73 10.01 1.49
N LEU A 168 -15.14 9.22 2.39
CA LEU A 168 -14.76 9.59 3.77
C LEU A 168 -13.59 10.59 3.85
N SER A 169 -12.84 10.79 2.77
CA SER A 169 -11.60 11.59 2.75
C SER A 169 -10.47 11.02 3.62
N ALA A 170 -10.46 9.69 3.80
CA ALA A 170 -9.46 8.95 4.60
C ALA A 170 -8.12 8.83 3.85
N MET A 171 -7.41 9.94 3.69
CA MET A 171 -6.22 10.03 2.82
C MET A 171 -5.06 9.13 3.27
N GLU A 172 -4.81 9.01 4.57
CA GLU A 172 -3.75 8.15 5.12
C GLU A 172 -4.00 6.67 4.80
N ALA A 173 -5.26 6.21 4.87
CA ALA A 173 -5.63 4.85 4.49
C ALA A 173 -5.45 4.62 2.99
N LEU A 174 -5.84 5.59 2.15
CA LEU A 174 -5.64 5.52 0.69
C LEU A 174 -4.15 5.49 0.32
N TRP A 175 -3.30 6.30 0.96
CA TRP A 175 -1.84 6.24 0.75
C TRP A 175 -1.26 4.91 1.20
N THR A 176 -1.71 4.39 2.34
CA THR A 176 -1.28 3.08 2.84
C THR A 176 -1.60 1.99 1.83
N LEU A 177 -2.86 1.90 1.37
CA LEU A 177 -3.27 0.94 0.36
C LEU A 177 -2.50 1.12 -0.96
N HIS A 178 -2.27 2.36 -1.41
CA HIS A 178 -1.56 2.61 -2.66
C HIS A 178 -0.14 2.05 -2.63
N ARG A 179 0.54 2.15 -1.48
CA ARG A 179 1.93 1.68 -1.33
C ARG A 179 2.06 0.17 -1.24
N GLU A 180 1.00 -0.52 -0.83
CA GLU A 180 1.00 -1.94 -0.55
C GLU A 180 0.36 -2.77 -1.68
N VAL A 181 -0.76 -2.31 -2.25
CA VAL A 181 -1.48 -3.01 -3.33
C VAL A 181 -0.62 -2.99 -4.60
N GLN A 182 -0.37 -4.19 -5.15
CA GLN A 182 0.47 -4.34 -6.33
C GLN A 182 -0.13 -3.68 -7.58
N PRO A 183 0.66 -3.00 -8.42
CA PRO A 183 0.17 -2.40 -9.67
C PRO A 183 -0.46 -3.38 -10.66
N GLY A 184 -0.10 -4.66 -10.57
CA GLY A 184 -0.69 -5.74 -11.36
C GLY A 184 -2.13 -6.11 -10.94
N ALA A 185 -2.60 -5.65 -9.78
CA ALA A 185 -3.99 -5.83 -9.39
C ALA A 185 -4.90 -4.97 -10.27
N HIS A 186 -5.97 -5.58 -10.79
CA HIS A 186 -7.02 -4.92 -11.56
C HIS A 186 -7.58 -3.69 -10.86
N SER A 187 -7.86 -3.78 -9.55
CA SER A 187 -8.38 -2.68 -8.75
C SER A 187 -7.37 -1.55 -8.49
N HIS A 188 -6.07 -1.75 -8.73
CA HIS A 188 -5.04 -0.73 -8.48
C HIS A 188 -5.24 0.53 -9.31
N ARG A 189 -5.68 0.41 -10.56
CA ARG A 189 -5.96 1.60 -11.40
C ARG A 189 -7.07 2.47 -10.78
N HIS A 190 -8.08 1.82 -10.20
CA HIS A 190 -9.15 2.52 -9.49
C HIS A 190 -8.67 3.14 -8.18
N LEU A 191 -7.83 2.41 -7.41
CA LEU A 191 -7.18 2.95 -6.22
C LEU A 191 -6.38 4.22 -6.53
N ALA A 192 -5.53 4.20 -7.56
CA ALA A 192 -4.76 5.37 -7.99
C ALA A 192 -5.66 6.55 -8.37
N LYS A 193 -6.81 6.29 -9.02
CA LYS A 193 -7.83 7.30 -9.32
C LYS A 193 -8.45 7.87 -8.04
N MET A 194 -8.78 7.04 -7.05
CA MET A 194 -9.36 7.46 -5.77
C MET A 194 -8.38 8.28 -4.93
N VAL A 195 -7.11 7.87 -4.90
CA VAL A 195 -6.00 8.64 -4.32
C VAL A 195 -5.92 10.02 -4.97
N LYS A 196 -5.81 10.11 -6.30
CA LYS A 196 -5.70 11.38 -7.03
C LYS A 196 -6.91 12.28 -6.78
N LYS A 197 -8.13 11.73 -6.89
CA LYS A 197 -9.38 12.48 -6.67
C LYS A 197 -9.45 13.05 -5.25
N THR A 198 -9.11 12.24 -4.26
CA THR A 198 -9.16 12.65 -2.84
C THR A 198 -8.09 13.69 -2.54
N ALA A 199 -6.86 13.46 -2.99
CA ALA A 199 -5.75 14.40 -2.88
C ALA A 199 -6.12 15.78 -3.46
N THR A 200 -6.68 15.84 -4.68
CA THR A 200 -7.15 17.09 -5.29
C THR A 200 -8.22 17.77 -4.45
N ARG A 201 -9.21 17.01 -3.94
CA ARG A 201 -10.32 17.58 -3.15
C ARG A 201 -9.86 18.19 -1.84
N ILE A 202 -8.85 17.61 -1.17
CA ILE A 202 -8.34 18.11 0.12
C ILE A 202 -7.10 19.01 -0.05
N GLY A 203 -6.69 19.32 -1.28
CA GLY A 203 -5.61 20.27 -1.55
C GLY A 203 -4.18 19.73 -1.37
N VAL A 204 -3.96 18.42 -1.47
CA VAL A 204 -2.59 17.84 -1.44
C VAL A 204 -1.81 18.30 -2.66
N PRO A 205 -0.62 18.94 -2.48
CA PRO A 205 0.22 19.35 -3.60
C PRO A 205 0.75 18.17 -4.43
N PRO A 206 0.97 18.33 -5.75
CA PRO A 206 1.44 17.25 -6.63
C PRO A 206 2.74 16.58 -6.18
N HIS A 207 3.69 17.36 -5.67
CA HIS A 207 4.97 16.86 -5.18
C HIS A 207 4.82 15.97 -3.94
N GLN A 208 3.84 16.31 -3.10
CA GLN A 208 3.53 15.63 -1.84
C GLN A 208 2.74 14.36 -2.14
N LEU A 209 1.94 14.36 -3.21
CA LEU A 209 1.34 13.16 -3.75
C LEU A 209 2.42 12.20 -4.25
N GLN A 210 3.37 12.67 -5.07
CA GLN A 210 4.46 11.85 -5.62
C GLN A 210 5.28 11.15 -4.53
N GLU A 211 5.60 11.85 -3.44
CA GLU A 211 6.34 11.31 -2.29
C GLU A 211 5.58 10.23 -1.53
N ARG A 212 4.27 10.41 -1.35
CA ARG A 212 3.46 9.51 -0.52
C ARG A 212 2.90 8.31 -1.27
N THR A 213 3.05 8.29 -2.60
CA THR A 213 2.61 7.19 -3.47
C THR A 213 3.74 6.32 -3.99
N VAL A 214 4.96 6.46 -3.48
CA VAL A 214 6.06 5.54 -3.83
C VAL A 214 5.71 4.13 -3.35
N LEU A 215 5.71 3.18 -4.27
CA LEU A 215 5.36 1.79 -3.97
C LEU A 215 6.45 1.13 -3.12
N THR A 216 6.06 0.26 -2.20
CA THR A 216 7.00 -0.54 -1.40
C THR A 216 7.35 -1.87 -2.07
N HIS A 217 6.47 -2.36 -2.96
CA HIS A 217 6.54 -3.71 -3.55
C HIS A 217 6.63 -4.84 -2.52
N GLY A 218 6.22 -4.59 -1.27
CA GLY A 218 6.35 -5.53 -0.15
C GLY A 218 7.77 -5.71 0.36
N VAL A 219 8.73 -4.89 -0.06
CA VAL A 219 10.09 -4.92 0.46
C VAL A 219 10.09 -4.48 1.92
N ASP A 220 10.70 -5.32 2.76
CA ASP A 220 10.86 -5.10 4.19
C ASP A 220 11.88 -3.99 4.47
N ALA A 221 11.90 -3.50 5.72
CA ALA A 221 12.81 -2.44 6.16
C ALA A 221 14.30 -2.80 6.01
N ASP A 222 14.64 -4.10 5.97
CA ASP A 222 15.99 -4.62 5.75
C ASP A 222 16.41 -4.66 4.28
N GLY A 223 15.54 -4.22 3.35
CA GLY A 223 15.80 -4.22 1.92
C GLY A 223 15.61 -5.58 1.25
N THR A 224 14.91 -6.51 1.92
CA THR A 224 14.62 -7.84 1.38
C THR A 224 13.14 -8.05 1.08
N LEU A 225 12.85 -8.95 0.16
CA LEU A 225 11.51 -9.48 -0.09
C LEU A 225 11.61 -10.99 -0.28
N ARG A 226 10.91 -11.74 0.57
CA ARG A 226 10.87 -13.20 0.55
C ARG A 226 9.61 -13.68 -0.15
N LEU A 227 9.78 -14.59 -1.11
CA LEU A 227 8.71 -15.25 -1.84
C LEU A 227 8.82 -16.76 -1.63
N GLY A 228 7.69 -17.45 -1.53
CA GLY A 228 7.65 -18.90 -1.31
C GLY A 228 6.24 -19.46 -1.35
N TRP A 229 6.09 -20.72 -0.94
CA TRP A 229 4.79 -21.39 -0.89
C TRP A 229 3.81 -20.68 0.07
N ILE A 230 4.32 -20.28 1.23
CA ILE A 230 3.63 -19.42 2.19
C ILE A 230 4.24 -18.03 2.05
N GLY A 231 3.56 -17.15 1.31
CA GLY A 231 3.96 -15.75 1.21
C GLY A 231 3.96 -15.06 2.58
N ARG A 232 4.82 -14.06 2.74
CA ARG A 232 4.82 -13.12 3.87
C ARG A 232 4.83 -11.69 3.34
N GLY A 233 4.23 -10.77 4.08
CA GLY A 233 4.17 -9.34 3.78
C GLY A 233 3.13 -8.95 2.72
N ALA A 234 3.23 -7.70 2.25
CA ALA A 234 2.28 -7.05 1.34
C ALA A 234 2.19 -7.65 -0.07
N VAL A 235 2.93 -8.73 -0.35
CA VAL A 235 2.94 -9.43 -1.64
C VAL A 235 2.79 -10.92 -1.42
N TRP A 236 1.53 -11.35 -1.31
CA TRP A 236 1.24 -12.76 -1.24
C TRP A 236 1.34 -13.38 -2.66
N LEU A 237 2.41 -14.13 -2.89
CA LEU A 237 2.66 -14.87 -4.13
C LEU A 237 2.94 -16.32 -3.79
N ASN A 238 1.94 -17.19 -3.91
CA ASN A 238 2.18 -18.63 -3.86
C ASN A 238 3.02 -19.03 -5.08
N ILE A 239 4.29 -19.33 -4.83
CA ILE A 239 5.22 -19.86 -5.81
C ILE A 239 5.76 -21.21 -5.30
N PRO A 240 5.92 -22.21 -6.18
CA PRO A 240 6.34 -23.57 -5.80
C PRO A 240 7.87 -23.70 -5.60
N TYR A 241 8.55 -22.59 -5.38
CA TYR A 241 9.98 -22.49 -5.08
C TYR A 241 10.18 -21.30 -4.15
N GLU A 242 11.35 -21.17 -3.54
CA GLU A 242 11.66 -20.00 -2.72
C GLU A 242 12.49 -19.00 -3.53
N ALA A 243 12.23 -17.71 -3.32
CA ALA A 243 13.06 -16.65 -3.86
C ALA A 243 13.27 -15.51 -2.86
N LEU A 244 14.50 -15.02 -2.77
CA LEU A 244 14.86 -13.84 -1.99
C LEU A 244 15.29 -12.73 -2.96
N ILE A 245 14.52 -11.64 -2.98
CA ILE A 245 14.92 -10.41 -3.65
C ILE A 245 15.64 -9.53 -2.64
N THR A 246 16.86 -9.11 -2.95
CA THR A 246 17.69 -8.28 -2.07
C THR A 246 18.06 -6.99 -2.79
N ILE A 247 17.98 -5.87 -2.07
CA ILE A 247 18.45 -4.56 -2.51
C ILE A 247 19.71 -4.24 -1.71
N SER A 248 20.85 -4.09 -2.39
CA SER A 248 22.07 -3.62 -1.74
C SER A 248 21.95 -2.17 -1.30
N ASP A 249 22.87 -1.74 -0.45
CA ASP A 249 23.10 -0.34 -0.08
C ASP A 249 23.28 0.60 -1.29
N THR A 250 23.89 0.09 -2.36
CA THR A 250 24.10 0.75 -3.65
C THR A 250 22.87 0.75 -4.56
N GLY A 251 21.76 0.15 -4.12
CA GLY A 251 20.52 0.04 -4.90
C GLY A 251 20.53 -1.02 -5.98
N ARG A 252 21.50 -1.95 -5.98
CA ARG A 252 21.50 -3.10 -6.88
C ARG A 252 20.48 -4.12 -6.39
N VAL A 253 19.61 -4.55 -7.30
CA VAL A 253 18.63 -5.60 -7.05
C VAL A 253 19.19 -6.96 -7.50
N THR A 254 19.07 -7.97 -6.65
CA THR A 254 19.41 -9.37 -6.95
C THR A 254 18.25 -10.28 -6.62
N VAL A 255 18.17 -11.43 -7.28
CA VAL A 255 17.21 -12.49 -6.95
C VAL A 255 17.97 -13.79 -6.70
N ASP A 256 17.83 -14.34 -5.51
CA ASP A 256 18.31 -15.68 -5.17
C ASP A 256 17.16 -16.66 -5.33
N TRP A 257 17.30 -17.59 -6.27
CA TRP A 257 16.32 -18.61 -6.58
C TRP A 257 16.72 -19.91 -5.89
N THR A 258 15.88 -20.42 -5.02
CA THR A 258 16.12 -21.66 -4.28
C THR A 258 15.23 -22.77 -4.84
N ASP A 259 15.85 -23.80 -5.40
CA ASP A 259 15.14 -24.99 -5.87
C ASP A 259 14.87 -25.93 -4.68
N VAL A 260 13.65 -25.88 -4.15
CA VAL A 260 13.24 -26.65 -2.96
C VAL A 260 13.15 -28.16 -3.23
N ASP A 261 12.93 -28.56 -4.48
CA ASP A 261 12.85 -29.96 -4.90
C ASP A 261 14.25 -30.55 -5.23
N ASP A 262 15.29 -29.71 -5.32
CA ASP A 262 16.67 -30.11 -5.64
C ASP A 262 17.64 -29.72 -4.50
N GLY A 263 17.32 -30.20 -3.30
CA GLY A 263 18.18 -30.05 -2.12
C GLY A 263 18.41 -28.60 -1.65
N GLY A 264 17.63 -27.64 -2.14
CA GLY A 264 17.78 -26.22 -1.80
C GLY A 264 18.86 -25.50 -2.60
N THR A 265 19.21 -25.97 -3.79
CA THR A 265 20.23 -25.32 -4.63
C THR A 265 19.86 -23.86 -4.91
N VAL A 266 20.77 -22.93 -4.60
CA VAL A 266 20.56 -21.49 -4.79
C VAL A 266 21.29 -20.99 -6.03
N THR A 267 20.57 -20.32 -6.92
CA THR A 267 21.14 -19.58 -8.06
C THR A 267 20.82 -18.10 -7.94
N ARG A 268 21.84 -17.23 -7.91
CA ARG A 268 21.66 -15.77 -7.90
C ARG A 268 21.58 -15.21 -9.32
N THR A 269 20.63 -14.33 -9.58
CA THR A 269 20.55 -13.57 -10.83
C THR A 269 20.36 -12.07 -10.59
N THR A 270 20.81 -11.28 -11.57
CA THR A 270 20.68 -9.81 -11.64
C THR A 270 19.92 -9.44 -12.90
N THR A 271 19.66 -8.15 -13.12
CA THR A 271 19.06 -7.60 -14.36
C THR A 271 19.67 -8.24 -15.62
N PRO A 272 18.85 -8.80 -16.53
CA PRO A 272 17.39 -8.69 -16.68
C PRO A 272 16.57 -9.76 -15.92
N PHE A 273 17.06 -10.21 -14.77
CA PHE A 273 16.45 -11.18 -13.86
C PHE A 273 16.02 -12.45 -14.59
N ARG A 274 16.94 -13.08 -15.33
CA ARG A 274 16.66 -14.38 -15.94
C ARG A 274 16.47 -15.41 -14.83
N SER A 275 15.52 -16.33 -15.01
CA SER A 275 15.37 -17.46 -14.11
C SER A 275 16.45 -18.51 -14.39
N PRO A 276 16.77 -19.39 -13.44
CA PRO A 276 17.68 -20.50 -13.68
C PRO A 276 17.17 -21.43 -14.79
N THR A 277 18.09 -22.17 -15.41
CA THR A 277 17.76 -23.13 -16.47
C THR A 277 16.81 -24.20 -15.94
N GLY A 278 15.78 -24.55 -16.69
CA GLY A 278 14.79 -25.58 -16.31
C GLY A 278 13.66 -25.11 -15.39
N PHE A 279 13.82 -23.99 -14.66
CA PHE A 279 12.78 -23.50 -13.73
C PHE A 279 11.41 -23.30 -14.37
N LYS A 280 11.35 -22.73 -15.58
CA LYS A 280 10.06 -22.51 -16.27
C LYS A 280 9.34 -23.80 -16.66
N THR A 281 10.11 -24.86 -16.93
CA THR A 281 9.56 -26.19 -17.24
C THR A 281 9.10 -26.87 -15.96
N LYS A 282 9.91 -26.81 -14.90
CA LYS A 282 9.65 -27.44 -13.60
C LYS A 282 8.50 -26.77 -12.84
N TYR A 283 8.56 -25.45 -12.71
CA TYR A 283 7.68 -24.65 -11.84
C TYR A 283 6.64 -23.83 -12.60
N LEU A 284 6.49 -24.07 -13.91
CA LEU A 284 5.62 -23.33 -14.82
C LEU A 284 6.03 -21.88 -15.05
N SER A 285 5.92 -21.42 -16.30
CA SER A 285 6.40 -20.10 -16.71
C SER A 285 5.72 -18.94 -15.97
N HIS A 286 4.43 -19.05 -15.66
CA HIS A 286 3.68 -17.96 -15.03
C HIS A 286 4.11 -17.71 -13.57
N ASN A 287 4.51 -18.75 -12.83
CA ASN A 287 5.03 -18.60 -11.47
C ASN A 287 6.38 -17.88 -11.50
N VAL A 288 7.28 -18.38 -12.35
CA VAL A 288 8.62 -17.84 -12.55
C VAL A 288 8.59 -16.39 -13.02
N ASP A 289 7.73 -16.06 -13.99
CA ASP A 289 7.67 -14.72 -14.55
C ASP A 289 7.18 -13.66 -13.56
N VAL A 290 6.43 -14.03 -12.51
CA VAL A 290 5.99 -13.07 -11.50
C VAL A 290 7.14 -12.62 -10.59
N THR A 291 8.00 -13.53 -10.13
CA THR A 291 9.23 -13.15 -9.40
C THR A 291 10.09 -12.20 -10.24
N ARG A 292 10.26 -12.48 -11.53
CA ARG A 292 11.05 -11.64 -12.45
C ARG A 292 10.45 -10.24 -12.61
N ARG A 293 9.13 -10.16 -12.81
CA ARG A 293 8.40 -8.89 -12.97
C ARG A 293 8.48 -8.05 -11.70
N LEU A 294 8.42 -8.67 -10.53
CA LEU A 294 8.51 -7.98 -9.25
C LEU A 294 9.91 -7.42 -9.01
N ALA A 295 10.96 -8.21 -9.23
CA ALA A 295 12.35 -7.72 -9.18
C ALA A 295 12.57 -6.55 -10.13
N ARG A 296 12.02 -6.62 -11.34
CA ARG A 296 12.07 -5.52 -12.31
C ARG A 296 11.30 -4.28 -11.84
N ALA A 297 10.11 -4.43 -11.28
CA ALA A 297 9.32 -3.31 -10.77
C ALA A 297 10.02 -2.58 -9.61
N ILE A 298 10.72 -3.32 -8.73
CA ILE A 298 11.57 -2.77 -7.68
C ILE A 298 12.73 -1.96 -8.29
N GLU A 299 13.46 -2.52 -9.26
CA GLU A 299 14.54 -1.82 -9.96
C GLU A 299 14.06 -0.54 -10.66
N ASP A 300 12.92 -0.59 -11.33
CA ASP A 300 12.32 0.56 -12.02
C ASP A 300 11.91 1.66 -11.02
N THR A 301 11.41 1.28 -9.83
CA THR A 301 11.03 2.20 -8.77
C THR A 301 12.26 2.86 -8.14
N LEU A 302 13.31 2.10 -7.83
CA LEU A 302 14.59 2.65 -7.36
C LEU A 302 15.19 3.62 -8.39
N SER A 303 15.14 3.28 -9.67
CA SER A 303 15.62 4.14 -10.75
C SER A 303 14.81 5.43 -10.87
N ALA A 304 13.49 5.37 -10.70
CA ALA A 304 12.62 6.54 -10.65
C ALA A 304 12.92 7.42 -9.44
N GLU A 305 13.08 6.83 -8.25
CA GLU A 305 13.40 7.55 -7.02
C GLU A 305 14.76 8.23 -7.07
N ARG A 306 15.77 7.59 -7.68
CA ARG A 306 17.07 8.21 -7.95
C ARG A 306 16.95 9.46 -8.80
N ARG A 307 16.18 9.40 -9.91
CA ARG A 307 15.94 10.57 -10.77
C ARG A 307 15.16 11.66 -10.05
N ARG A 308 14.14 11.30 -9.27
CA ARG A 308 13.33 12.25 -8.49
C ARG A 308 14.18 12.96 -7.44
N LEU A 309 14.96 12.22 -6.66
CA LEU A 309 15.86 12.79 -5.64
C LEU A 309 16.99 13.63 -6.24
N TYR A 310 17.44 13.31 -7.45
CA TYR A 310 18.36 14.18 -8.19
C TYR A 310 17.67 15.50 -8.58
N ALA A 311 16.46 15.45 -9.14
CA ALA A 311 15.70 16.66 -9.51
C ALA A 311 15.36 17.55 -8.30
N LEU A 312 15.08 16.95 -7.13
CA LEU A 312 14.80 17.66 -5.88
C LEU A 312 15.94 18.60 -5.43
N ARG A 313 17.16 18.40 -5.92
CA ARG A 313 18.32 19.27 -5.63
C ARG A 313 18.06 20.72 -6.05
N GLU A 314 17.32 20.93 -7.12
CA GLU A 314 17.01 22.27 -7.66
C GLU A 314 15.81 22.93 -6.96
N GLU A 315 14.94 22.13 -6.33
CA GLU A 315 13.68 22.61 -5.76
C GLU A 315 13.82 23.25 -4.36
N ASN A 316 15.02 23.23 -3.76
CA ASN A 316 15.36 23.83 -2.45
C ASN A 316 14.31 23.61 -1.35
N ARG A 317 13.69 22.43 -1.37
CA ARG A 317 12.51 22.16 -0.58
C ARG A 317 12.86 21.85 0.88
N LEU A 318 11.95 22.23 1.77
CA LEU A 318 12.01 21.98 3.20
C LEU A 318 10.93 20.98 3.60
N TRP A 319 11.27 20.09 4.53
CA TRP A 319 10.34 19.15 5.15
C TRP A 319 10.50 19.20 6.67
N PRO A 320 9.41 19.01 7.44
CA PRO A 320 9.53 18.61 8.84
C PRO A 320 10.22 17.24 8.94
N TYR A 321 11.13 17.08 9.91
CA TYR A 321 11.91 15.85 10.08
C TYR A 321 11.05 14.60 10.20
N ALA A 322 9.91 14.66 10.91
CA ALA A 322 9.02 13.51 11.05
C ALA A 322 8.43 13.05 9.69
N GLU A 323 8.06 14.00 8.83
CA GLU A 323 7.53 13.72 7.49
C GLU A 323 8.63 13.17 6.58
N TRP A 324 9.79 13.82 6.57
CA TRP A 324 10.94 13.37 5.79
C TRP A 324 11.42 11.99 6.23
N ALA A 325 11.48 11.73 7.54
CA ALA A 325 11.86 10.43 8.08
C ALA A 325 10.92 9.34 7.54
N ARG A 326 9.61 9.56 7.65
CA ARG A 326 8.58 8.59 7.21
C ARG A 326 8.62 8.28 5.71
N TYR A 327 8.73 9.31 4.85
CA TYR A 327 8.58 9.13 3.39
C TYR A 327 9.90 9.03 2.62
N TYR A 328 11.02 9.37 3.25
CA TYR A 328 12.36 9.22 2.66
C TYR A 328 13.18 8.21 3.44
N ARG A 329 13.63 8.56 4.66
CA ARG A 329 14.61 7.76 5.41
C ARG A 329 14.14 6.33 5.68
N ASP A 330 12.91 6.18 6.13
CA ASP A 330 12.33 4.92 6.63
C ASP A 330 11.58 4.16 5.53
N HIS A 331 11.40 4.78 4.37
CA HIS A 331 10.76 4.11 3.25
C HIS A 331 11.68 2.98 2.72
N PRO A 332 11.19 1.76 2.51
CA PRO A 332 12.03 0.61 2.10
C PRO A 332 12.86 0.85 0.84
N LEU A 333 12.27 1.51 -0.17
CA LEU A 333 12.95 1.82 -1.44
C LEU A 333 13.59 3.22 -1.48
N THR A 334 12.82 4.29 -1.29
CA THR A 334 13.34 5.66 -1.26
C THR A 334 14.46 5.83 -0.24
N GLY A 335 14.39 5.12 0.89
CA GLY A 335 15.41 5.16 1.94
C GLY A 335 16.77 4.65 1.51
N ILE A 336 16.85 3.70 0.58
CA ILE A 336 18.14 3.23 0.02
C ILE A 336 18.86 4.40 -0.65
N VAL A 337 18.13 5.20 -1.43
CA VAL A 337 18.69 6.36 -2.11
C VAL A 337 18.91 7.52 -1.13
N ALA A 338 17.91 7.81 -0.28
CA ALA A 338 17.94 8.96 0.61
C ALA A 338 19.01 8.85 1.71
N ARG A 339 19.25 7.65 2.26
CA ARG A 339 20.25 7.41 3.31
C ARG A 339 21.70 7.54 2.83
N ALA A 340 21.94 7.41 1.53
CA ALA A 340 23.26 7.62 0.92
C ALA A 340 23.55 9.08 0.52
N LEU A 341 22.57 9.98 0.72
CA LEU A 341 22.70 11.41 0.42
C LEU A 341 22.99 12.20 1.69
N ILE A 342 23.76 13.27 1.54
CA ILE A 342 23.92 14.32 2.56
C ILE A 342 22.68 15.21 2.55
N TRP A 343 22.14 15.43 3.74
CA TRP A 343 21.04 16.34 4.02
C TRP A 343 21.52 17.44 4.96
N GLU A 344 20.82 18.57 4.94
CA GLU A 344 21.01 19.65 5.90
C GLU A 344 19.83 19.65 6.88
N TYR A 345 20.14 19.81 8.16
CA TYR A 345 19.18 19.84 9.26
C TYR A 345 19.30 21.18 9.99
N GLU A 346 18.16 21.81 10.28
CA GLU A 346 18.14 23.06 11.04
C GLU A 346 18.37 22.77 12.54
N THR A 347 19.60 22.96 13.01
CA THR A 347 20.01 22.67 14.41
C THR A 347 19.95 23.90 15.32
N GLY A 348 19.60 25.06 14.76
CA GLY A 348 19.31 26.31 15.46
C GLY A 348 18.71 27.32 14.46
N PRO A 349 18.17 28.46 14.92
CA PRO A 349 17.51 29.42 14.03
C PRO A 349 18.42 29.86 12.88
N GLY A 350 18.10 29.45 11.65
CA GLY A 350 18.91 29.75 10.46
C GLY A 350 20.26 29.02 10.37
N SER A 351 20.58 28.16 11.34
CA SER A 351 21.80 27.34 11.36
C SER A 351 21.52 25.96 10.79
N TRP A 352 22.27 25.58 9.76
CA TRP A 352 22.11 24.32 9.05
C TRP A 352 23.35 23.44 9.25
N THR A 353 23.13 22.19 9.63
CA THR A 353 24.19 21.19 9.78
C THR A 353 24.05 20.11 8.72
N ALA A 354 25.10 19.89 7.95
CA ALA A 354 25.16 18.81 6.96
C ALA A 354 25.46 17.47 7.63
N GLY A 355 24.83 16.40 7.16
CA GLY A 355 25.08 15.06 7.67
C GLY A 355 24.31 13.97 6.93
N LEU A 356 24.65 12.71 7.23
CA LEU A 356 23.88 11.56 6.76
C LEU A 356 22.65 11.33 7.65
N PRO A 357 21.57 10.77 7.08
CA PRO A 357 20.46 10.26 7.86
C PRO A 357 20.92 9.23 8.89
N HIS A 358 20.38 9.30 10.11
CA HIS A 358 20.64 8.32 11.16
C HIS A 358 19.33 7.97 11.88
N PRO A 359 19.13 6.73 12.38
CA PRO A 359 17.90 6.38 13.12
C PRO A 359 17.66 7.29 14.35
N ALA A 360 18.74 7.66 15.05
CA ALA A 360 18.70 8.55 16.21
C ALA A 360 18.79 10.06 15.87
N GLY A 361 18.67 10.46 14.60
CA GLY A 361 18.77 11.87 14.19
C GLY A 361 19.54 12.05 12.88
N CYS A 362 20.69 12.74 12.95
CA CYS A 362 21.64 12.84 11.85
C CYS A 362 23.07 12.56 12.31
N LEU A 363 23.87 11.98 11.42
CA LEU A 363 25.31 11.81 11.61
C LEU A 363 26.02 12.98 10.92
N THR A 364 26.54 13.90 11.72
CA THR A 364 27.17 15.15 11.26
C THR A 364 28.58 14.90 10.70
N LEU A 365 29.10 15.85 9.92
CA LEU A 365 30.39 15.69 9.23
C LEU A 365 31.60 15.49 10.19
N ASP A 366 31.48 15.98 11.43
CA ASP A 366 32.46 15.76 12.51
C ASP A 366 32.36 14.36 13.15
N GLY A 367 31.44 13.51 12.68
CA GLY A 367 31.24 12.14 13.12
C GLY A 367 30.35 11.99 14.36
N ARG A 368 29.70 13.05 14.84
CA ARG A 368 28.77 12.98 15.98
C ARG A 368 27.34 12.68 15.52
N THR A 369 26.56 12.05 16.39
CA THR A 369 25.12 11.92 16.17
C THR A 369 24.40 13.04 16.90
N HIS A 370 23.58 13.79 16.18
CA HIS A 370 22.73 14.84 16.76
C HIS A 370 21.27 14.40 16.71
N ALA A 371 20.59 14.44 17.86
CA ALA A 371 19.17 14.14 17.95
C ALA A 371 18.34 15.27 17.33
N LEU A 372 17.28 14.91 16.61
CA LEU A 372 16.41 15.87 15.91
C LEU A 372 14.99 15.77 16.44
N THR A 373 14.30 16.91 16.48
CA THR A 373 12.87 16.94 16.83
C THR A 373 12.04 16.71 15.58
N GLY A 374 10.79 16.24 15.73
CA GLY A 374 9.91 16.00 14.58
C GLY A 374 9.63 17.25 13.72
N THR A 375 9.77 18.44 14.31
CA THR A 375 9.58 19.75 13.65
C THR A 375 10.84 20.32 13.04
N THR A 376 12.01 19.72 13.25
CA THR A 376 13.27 20.21 12.67
C THR A 376 13.17 20.22 11.15
N CYS A 377 13.50 21.36 10.51
CA CYS A 377 13.51 21.45 9.06
C CYS A 377 14.66 20.64 8.46
N VAL A 378 14.35 19.88 7.41
CA VAL A 378 15.30 19.09 6.63
C VAL A 378 15.27 19.59 5.20
N ARG A 379 16.43 19.64 4.55
CA ARG A 379 16.53 19.87 3.10
C ARG A 379 17.67 19.08 2.50
N LEU A 380 17.61 18.83 1.21
CA LEU A 380 18.70 18.15 0.50
C LEU A 380 19.90 19.09 0.39
N TRP A 381 21.10 18.60 0.74
CA TRP A 381 22.32 19.40 0.63
C TRP A 381 22.62 19.75 -0.82
N ASN A 382 23.00 21.01 -1.08
CA ASN A 382 23.35 21.50 -2.41
C ASN A 382 24.69 22.25 -2.34
N PRO A 383 25.68 21.90 -3.17
CA PRO A 383 26.99 22.54 -3.16
C PRO A 383 26.95 24.03 -3.51
N THR A 384 25.87 24.52 -4.15
CA THR A 384 25.71 25.96 -4.44
C THR A 384 25.57 26.81 -3.16
N ARG A 385 25.21 26.20 -2.03
CA ARG A 385 25.16 26.85 -0.70
C ARG A 385 26.43 26.65 0.13
N ALA A 386 27.38 25.87 -0.36
CA ALA A 386 28.56 25.46 0.39
C ALA A 386 29.82 26.21 -0.08
N LYS A 387 30.68 26.57 0.87
CA LYS A 387 32.04 27.02 0.57
C LYS A 387 32.90 25.84 0.08
N PRO A 388 33.96 26.08 -0.71
CA PRO A 388 34.85 25.01 -1.18
C PRO A 388 35.38 24.08 -0.08
N ALA A 389 35.70 24.62 1.10
CA ALA A 389 36.13 23.83 2.26
C ALA A 389 35.05 22.86 2.76
N GLN A 390 33.78 23.28 2.78
CA GLN A 390 32.65 22.43 3.18
C GLN A 390 32.38 21.33 2.14
N VAL A 391 32.56 21.63 0.86
CA VAL A 391 32.49 20.61 -0.20
C VAL A 391 33.60 19.56 -0.03
N ALA A 392 34.83 19.99 0.30
CA ALA A 392 35.93 19.08 0.58
C ALA A 392 35.68 18.23 1.84
N GLU A 393 35.10 18.82 2.89
CA GLU A 393 34.70 18.12 4.11
C GLU A 393 33.66 17.03 3.81
N VAL A 394 32.63 17.34 3.01
CA VAL A 394 31.64 16.34 2.57
C VAL A 394 32.30 15.20 1.79
N ARG A 395 33.20 15.50 0.84
CA ARG A 395 33.93 14.47 0.08
C ARG A 395 34.76 13.58 1.01
N GLY A 396 35.51 14.17 1.93
CA GLY A 396 36.33 13.43 2.90
C GLY A 396 35.47 12.57 3.82
N PHE A 397 34.34 13.10 4.29
CA PHE A 397 33.39 12.40 5.16
C PHE A 397 32.76 11.19 4.47
N LEU A 398 32.34 11.32 3.21
CA LEU A 398 31.79 10.22 2.41
C LEU A 398 32.85 9.14 2.11
N ALA A 399 34.06 9.57 1.73
CA ALA A 399 35.16 8.65 1.43
C ALA A 399 35.61 7.85 2.66
N ALA A 400 35.74 8.50 3.82
CA ALA A 400 36.13 7.85 5.07
C ALA A 400 35.12 6.80 5.57
N ARG A 401 33.89 6.82 5.05
CA ARG A 401 32.79 5.90 5.41
C ARG A 401 32.39 4.98 4.26
N GLU A 402 33.12 5.02 3.14
CA GLU A 402 32.85 4.21 1.95
C GLU A 402 31.40 4.36 1.44
N VAL A 403 30.82 5.57 1.57
CA VAL A 403 29.44 5.83 1.17
C VAL A 403 29.36 5.99 -0.35
N HIS A 404 28.69 5.04 -1.00
CA HIS A 404 28.40 5.11 -2.41
C HIS A 404 27.15 5.95 -2.68
N GLN A 405 27.34 7.20 -3.09
CA GLN A 405 26.21 8.08 -3.42
C GLN A 405 25.51 7.65 -4.71
N PRO A 406 24.17 7.77 -4.80
CA PRO A 406 23.43 7.50 -6.02
C PRO A 406 23.74 8.52 -7.12
N TYR A 407 24.26 9.69 -6.77
CA TYR A 407 24.85 10.66 -7.69
C TYR A 407 25.82 11.53 -6.89
N ASP A 408 26.80 12.12 -7.58
CA ASP A 408 27.74 13.01 -6.92
C ASP A 408 27.04 14.32 -6.51
N GLN A 409 26.85 14.52 -5.20
CA GLN A 409 26.30 15.78 -4.70
C GLN A 409 27.32 16.91 -4.78
N THR A 410 28.62 16.61 -4.82
CA THR A 410 29.70 17.59 -4.65
C THR A 410 30.11 18.29 -5.94
N SER A 411 29.60 17.86 -7.08
CA SER A 411 29.74 18.53 -8.37
C SER A 411 28.57 19.49 -8.64
N HIS A 412 28.84 20.55 -9.40
CA HIS A 412 27.76 21.39 -9.94
C HIS A 412 26.94 20.58 -10.95
N ALA A 413 25.62 20.74 -10.94
CA ALA A 413 24.79 20.19 -12.00
C ALA A 413 25.18 20.92 -13.31
N THR A 414 25.73 20.16 -14.26
CA THR A 414 26.01 20.65 -15.63
C THR A 414 24.75 20.70 -16.47
#